data_AF-A0A1C3F8Z0-F1
#
_entry.id   AF-A0A1C3F8Z0-F1
#
_cell.length_a   1.000
_cell.length_b   1.000
_cell.length_c   1.000
_cell.angle_alpha   90.00
_cell.angle_beta   90.00
_cell.angle_gamma   90.00
#
_symmetry.space_group_name_H-M   'P 1'
#
loop_
_entity.id
_entity.type
_entity.pdbx_description
1 polymer ?
#
loop_
_entity_poly.entity_id
_entity_poly.type
_entity_poly.pdbx_seq_one_letter_code
_entity_poly.pdbx_strand_id
1 'polypeptide(L)'
;MFRGTATVSPIERYLDSELFDLLKKVVVFEDKSVSMIEQAEIFSSACFYHKLISRENRDAWLHNALEALRDAELVFCDPDNGPIGAKSKGSKNSEKYICPSEIVDYYNRGQNVVYYCQKARRTWEQWDKTKNEMIEYLPDARLYILTYHKGTQRSYIFVMHPEDGRRYIAILQKFLYTAWSRVFTEESPEKNSPSSRSVGGKLELEMDSGVIATITAQEDGWVTIKFSDQPGRSTRTRIDHFLSNYRR
;
A
#
# COMPACT_ATOMS: atom_id res chain seq x y z
N MET A 1 -12.72 7.36 -24.69
CA MET A 1 -11.94 6.71 -25.76
C MET A 1 -10.49 6.57 -25.28
N PHE A 2 -10.17 5.51 -24.55
CA PHE A 2 -8.79 5.18 -24.18
C PHE A 2 -8.38 3.94 -24.97
N ARG A 3 -7.77 4.15 -26.14
CA ARG A 3 -7.04 3.11 -26.86
C ARG A 3 -5.58 3.23 -26.44
N GLY A 4 -5.19 2.42 -25.47
CA GLY A 4 -3.78 2.13 -25.19
C GLY A 4 -3.61 0.64 -25.36
N THR A 5 -2.92 0.23 -26.43
CA THR A 5 -2.41 -1.14 -26.56
C THR A 5 -1.46 -1.39 -25.40
N ALA A 6 -1.91 -2.15 -24.40
CA ALA A 6 -1.07 -2.58 -23.30
C ALA A 6 -0.02 -3.56 -23.84
N THR A 7 1.13 -3.06 -24.26
CA THR A 7 2.34 -3.87 -24.37
C THR A 7 2.77 -4.21 -22.95
N VAL A 8 2.21 -5.32 -22.43
CA VAL A 8 2.50 -5.80 -21.08
C VAL A 8 3.96 -6.26 -21.03
N SER A 9 4.71 -5.73 -20.08
CA SER A 9 6.16 -5.87 -20.00
C SER A 9 6.55 -7.28 -19.53
N PRO A 10 7.59 -7.93 -20.12
CA PRO A 10 8.05 -9.28 -19.75
C PRO A 10 8.40 -9.47 -18.26
N ILE A 11 8.68 -8.36 -17.56
CA ILE A 11 9.08 -8.36 -16.15
C ILE A 11 7.94 -8.77 -15.23
N GLU A 12 6.67 -8.47 -15.56
CA GLU A 12 5.53 -8.77 -14.67
C GLU A 12 5.23 -10.26 -14.60
N ARG A 13 5.26 -10.95 -15.75
CA ARG A 13 5.08 -12.41 -15.80
C ARG A 13 6.19 -13.17 -15.08
N TYR A 14 7.40 -12.60 -14.98
CA TYR A 14 8.50 -13.19 -14.22
C TYR A 14 8.26 -13.15 -12.70
N LEU A 15 7.47 -12.19 -12.20
CA LEU A 15 7.19 -12.06 -10.76
C LEU A 15 6.21 -13.13 -10.28
N ASP A 16 5.16 -13.35 -11.07
CA ASP A 16 4.15 -14.38 -10.83
C ASP A 16 3.46 -14.72 -12.16
N SER A 17 3.87 -15.81 -12.80
CA SER A 17 3.38 -16.17 -14.13
C SER A 17 1.93 -16.65 -14.10
N GLU A 18 1.51 -17.31 -13.02
CA GLU A 18 0.17 -17.86 -12.89
C GLU A 18 -0.85 -16.72 -12.71
N LEU A 19 -0.60 -15.82 -11.75
CA LEU A 19 -1.41 -14.64 -11.55
C LEU A 19 -1.44 -13.76 -12.80
N PHE A 20 -0.29 -13.58 -13.45
CA PHE A 20 -0.20 -12.77 -14.66
C PHE A 20 -1.05 -13.34 -15.80
N ASP A 21 -0.93 -14.63 -16.09
CA ASP A 21 -1.65 -15.28 -17.18
C ASP A 21 -3.16 -15.29 -16.90
N LEU A 22 -3.55 -15.40 -15.63
CA LEU A 22 -4.95 -15.29 -15.22
C LEU A 22 -5.50 -13.88 -15.39
N LEU A 23 -4.82 -12.84 -14.87
CA LEU A 23 -5.22 -11.44 -15.05
C LEU A 23 -5.24 -11.03 -16.52
N LYS A 24 -4.35 -11.58 -17.34
CA LYS A 24 -4.34 -11.35 -18.78
C LYS A 24 -5.64 -11.84 -19.44
N LYS A 25 -6.20 -12.98 -19.02
CA LYS A 25 -7.51 -13.46 -19.51
C LYS A 25 -8.61 -12.44 -19.17
N VAL A 26 -8.67 -11.97 -17.93
CA VAL A 26 -9.62 -10.94 -17.47
C VAL A 26 -9.57 -9.69 -18.36
N VAL A 27 -8.37 -9.20 -18.68
CA VAL A 27 -8.20 -8.02 -19.54
C VAL A 27 -8.64 -8.30 -20.99
N VAL A 28 -8.32 -9.48 -21.53
CA VAL A 28 -8.66 -9.85 -22.91
C VAL A 28 -10.17 -10.04 -23.10
N PHE A 29 -10.87 -10.58 -22.11
CA PHE A 29 -12.34 -10.75 -22.15
C PHE A 29 -13.10 -9.45 -21.82
N GLU A 30 -12.40 -8.34 -21.56
CA GLU A 30 -12.93 -7.02 -21.19
C GLU A 30 -13.85 -6.96 -19.96
N ASP A 31 -14.11 -8.09 -19.28
CA ASP A 31 -14.83 -8.14 -18.02
C ASP A 31 -13.88 -7.88 -16.85
N LYS A 32 -13.82 -6.61 -16.42
CA LYS A 32 -12.99 -6.13 -15.30
C LYS A 32 -13.78 -6.04 -13.99
N SER A 33 -14.83 -6.83 -13.83
CA SER A 33 -15.64 -6.84 -12.61
C SER A 33 -14.99 -7.63 -11.47
N VAL A 34 -15.28 -7.25 -10.23
CA VAL A 34 -14.87 -8.02 -9.03
C VAL A 34 -15.47 -9.43 -9.08
N SER A 35 -16.68 -9.57 -9.64
CA SER A 35 -17.34 -10.88 -9.81
C SER A 35 -16.51 -11.86 -10.64
N MET A 36 -15.72 -11.37 -11.61
CA MET A 36 -14.88 -12.24 -12.43
C MET A 36 -13.66 -12.76 -11.64
N ILE A 37 -13.09 -11.93 -10.77
CA ILE A 37 -12.01 -12.34 -9.85
C ILE A 37 -12.53 -13.36 -8.83
N GLU A 38 -13.74 -13.13 -8.31
CA GLU A 38 -14.43 -14.05 -7.40
C GLU A 38 -14.66 -15.42 -8.07
N GLN A 39 -15.14 -15.44 -9.31
CA GLN A 39 -15.33 -16.67 -10.09
C GLN A 39 -14.04 -17.37 -10.52
N ALA A 40 -12.92 -16.64 -10.59
CA ALA A 40 -11.62 -17.21 -10.94
C ALA A 40 -10.97 -17.98 -9.78
N GLU A 41 -11.57 -17.97 -8.57
CA GLU A 41 -11.13 -18.69 -7.38
C GLU A 41 -9.65 -18.46 -7.00
N ILE A 42 -9.10 -17.29 -7.36
CA ILE A 42 -7.72 -16.87 -7.04
C ILE A 42 -7.49 -16.86 -5.53
N PHE A 43 -8.54 -16.48 -4.80
CA PHE A 43 -8.54 -16.36 -3.36
C PHE A 43 -9.62 -17.27 -2.79
N SER A 44 -9.29 -18.55 -2.62
CA SER A 44 -10.23 -19.59 -2.16
C SER A 44 -10.83 -19.34 -0.77
N SER A 45 -10.21 -18.47 0.04
CA SER A 45 -10.67 -18.10 1.38
C SER A 45 -11.17 -16.66 1.49
N ALA A 46 -11.28 -15.91 0.38
CA ALA A 46 -11.74 -14.53 0.42
C ALA A 46 -13.26 -14.44 0.28
N CYS A 47 -13.87 -13.55 1.06
CA CYS A 47 -15.24 -13.10 0.86
C CYS A 47 -15.24 -11.77 0.07
N PHE A 48 -16.23 -11.60 -0.81
CA PHE A 48 -16.33 -10.43 -1.68
C PHE A 48 -17.63 -9.67 -1.43
N TYR A 49 -17.57 -8.34 -1.53
CA TYR A 49 -18.74 -7.47 -1.58
C TYR A 49 -18.65 -6.57 -2.83
N HIS A 50 -19.27 -7.03 -3.92
CA HIS A 50 -19.14 -6.43 -5.26
C HIS A 50 -20.28 -5.47 -5.64
N LYS A 51 -21.17 -5.11 -4.70
CA LYS A 51 -22.29 -4.20 -4.99
C LYS A 51 -21.76 -2.82 -5.37
N LEU A 52 -22.38 -2.18 -6.36
CA LEU A 52 -22.02 -0.83 -6.76
C LEU A 52 -22.38 0.18 -5.67
N ILE A 53 -21.43 1.04 -5.34
CA ILE A 53 -21.61 2.15 -4.40
C ILE A 53 -22.19 3.36 -5.14
N SER A 54 -23.21 4.00 -4.56
CA SER A 54 -23.70 5.30 -4.98
C SER A 54 -23.46 6.33 -3.87
N ARG A 55 -23.57 7.62 -4.21
CA ARG A 55 -23.39 8.70 -3.22
C ARG A 55 -24.55 8.78 -2.24
N GLU A 56 -25.74 8.46 -2.72
CA GLU A 56 -27.02 8.59 -2.04
C GLU A 56 -27.27 7.44 -1.05
N ASN A 57 -26.76 6.24 -1.35
CA ASN A 57 -26.99 5.04 -0.56
C ASN A 57 -25.75 4.56 0.21
N ARG A 58 -24.71 5.41 0.31
CA ARG A 58 -23.38 5.04 0.81
C ARG A 58 -23.38 4.40 2.20
N ASP A 59 -24.20 4.91 3.11
CA ASP A 59 -24.28 4.38 4.48
C ASP A 59 -24.93 2.99 4.52
N ALA A 60 -26.02 2.80 3.78
CA ALA A 60 -26.65 1.50 3.62
C ALA A 60 -25.72 0.51 2.90
N TRP A 61 -24.98 0.98 1.90
CA TRP A 61 -23.97 0.18 1.20
C TRP A 61 -22.88 -0.28 2.15
N LEU A 62 -22.36 0.61 3.01
CA LEU A 62 -21.34 0.30 4.00
C LEU A 62 -21.86 -0.68 5.05
N HIS A 63 -23.07 -0.46 5.56
CA HIS A 63 -23.69 -1.38 6.51
C HIS A 63 -23.77 -2.81 5.95
N ASN A 64 -24.24 -2.96 4.71
CA ASN A 64 -24.30 -4.26 4.05
C ASN A 64 -22.91 -4.86 3.80
N ALA A 65 -21.90 -4.03 3.47
CA ALA A 65 -20.52 -4.48 3.30
C ALA A 65 -19.94 -5.01 4.61
N LEU A 66 -20.17 -4.30 5.72
CA LEU A 66 -19.75 -4.72 7.06
C LEU A 66 -20.37 -6.07 7.41
N GLU A 67 -21.66 -6.27 7.13
CA GLU A 67 -22.34 -7.54 7.39
C GLU A 67 -21.79 -8.67 6.52
N ALA A 68 -21.61 -8.43 5.21
CA ALA A 68 -21.09 -9.43 4.27
C ALA A 68 -19.64 -9.85 4.56
N LEU A 69 -18.84 -8.94 5.11
CA LEU A 69 -17.41 -9.14 5.38
C LEU A 69 -17.11 -9.39 6.86
N ARG A 70 -18.12 -9.68 7.69
CA ARG A 70 -17.99 -9.78 9.16
C ARG A 70 -16.88 -10.73 9.62
N ASP A 71 -16.72 -11.86 8.95
CA ASP A 71 -15.80 -12.92 9.36
C ASP A 71 -14.37 -12.74 8.79
N ALA A 72 -14.12 -11.66 8.03
CA ALA A 72 -12.81 -11.38 7.46
C ALA A 72 -11.86 -10.76 8.52
N GLU A 73 -10.68 -11.35 8.69
CA GLU A 73 -9.61 -10.79 9.55
C GLU A 73 -8.97 -9.51 8.97
N LEU A 74 -8.93 -9.42 7.63
CA LEU A 74 -8.36 -8.32 6.87
C LEU A 74 -9.29 -7.94 5.71
N VAL A 75 -9.71 -6.69 5.66
CA VAL A 75 -10.56 -6.15 4.60
C VAL A 75 -9.71 -5.33 3.63
N PHE A 76 -9.75 -5.66 2.34
CA PHE A 76 -9.15 -4.84 1.29
C PHE A 76 -10.18 -3.91 0.65
N CYS A 77 -9.95 -2.62 0.77
CA CYS A 77 -10.76 -1.58 0.14
C CYS A 77 -10.05 -1.02 -1.10
N ASP A 78 -10.71 -1.09 -2.27
CA ASP A 78 -10.15 -0.64 -3.56
C ASP A 78 -10.87 0.59 -4.13
N PRO A 79 -10.67 1.81 -3.58
CA PRO A 79 -11.23 3.03 -4.16
C PRO A 79 -10.42 3.49 -5.37
N ASP A 80 -11.04 3.90 -6.48
CA ASP A 80 -10.35 4.42 -7.67
C ASP A 80 -9.20 5.42 -7.39
N ASN A 81 -9.36 6.28 -6.37
CA ASN A 81 -8.48 7.42 -6.13
C ASN A 81 -7.76 7.41 -4.76
N GLY A 82 -8.06 6.44 -3.88
CA GLY A 82 -7.60 6.43 -2.51
C GLY A 82 -8.45 7.24 -1.52
N PRO A 83 -7.86 7.71 -0.40
CA PRO A 83 -8.56 8.47 0.63
C PRO A 83 -9.18 9.77 0.11
N ILE A 84 -10.34 10.11 0.66
CA ILE A 84 -11.18 11.23 0.23
C ILE A 84 -10.52 12.61 0.40
N GLY A 85 -9.58 12.76 1.33
CA GLY A 85 -8.88 14.00 1.60
C GLY A 85 -9.83 15.14 1.96
N ALA A 86 -9.68 16.31 1.32
CA ALA A 86 -10.50 17.49 1.59
C ALA A 86 -11.95 17.42 1.03
N LYS A 87 -12.29 16.37 0.26
CA LYS A 87 -13.66 16.21 -0.24
C LYS A 87 -14.57 15.72 0.88
N SER A 88 -15.83 16.17 0.86
CA SER A 88 -16.82 15.66 1.79
C SER A 88 -17.47 14.37 1.29
N LYS A 89 -17.83 13.50 2.23
CA LYS A 89 -18.70 12.34 1.98
C LYS A 89 -20.00 12.83 1.35
N GLY A 90 -20.45 12.16 0.28
CA GLY A 90 -21.65 12.54 -0.46
C GLY A 90 -21.43 13.64 -1.51
N SER A 91 -20.25 14.27 -1.61
CA SER A 91 -19.93 15.23 -2.68
C SER A 91 -19.73 14.56 -4.05
N LYS A 92 -19.71 15.35 -5.14
CA LYS A 92 -19.61 14.85 -6.52
C LYS A 92 -18.34 14.01 -6.71
N ASN A 93 -18.51 12.79 -7.21
CA ASN A 93 -17.46 11.79 -7.37
C ASN A 93 -16.83 11.29 -6.06
N SER A 94 -17.47 11.46 -4.90
CA SER A 94 -16.97 10.95 -3.61
C SER A 94 -17.00 9.42 -3.53
N GLU A 95 -17.86 8.75 -4.31
CA GLU A 95 -17.92 7.30 -4.47
C GLU A 95 -16.60 6.67 -4.97
N LYS A 96 -15.73 7.48 -5.58
CA LYS A 96 -14.40 7.06 -6.07
C LYS A 96 -13.30 7.08 -5.00
N TYR A 97 -13.66 7.40 -3.76
CA TYR A 97 -12.73 7.58 -2.64
C TYR A 97 -13.24 6.80 -1.44
N ILE A 98 -12.32 6.44 -0.55
CA ILE A 98 -12.64 5.88 0.78
C ILE A 98 -12.64 7.00 1.83
N CYS A 99 -13.60 6.97 2.74
CA CYS A 99 -13.67 7.90 3.87
C CYS A 99 -12.96 7.31 5.09
N PRO A 100 -12.21 8.10 5.89
CA PRO A 100 -11.58 7.62 7.12
C PRO A 100 -12.56 6.94 8.09
N SER A 101 -13.78 7.46 8.21
CA SER A 101 -14.81 6.85 9.08
C SER A 101 -15.17 5.42 8.65
N GLU A 102 -15.11 5.09 7.35
CA GLU A 102 -15.40 3.73 6.86
C GLU A 102 -14.29 2.75 7.27
N ILE A 103 -13.03 3.23 7.29
CA ILE A 103 -11.89 2.45 7.78
C ILE A 103 -12.04 2.23 9.29
N VAL A 104 -12.45 3.27 10.03
CA VAL A 104 -12.72 3.20 11.47
C VAL A 104 -13.83 2.19 11.78
N ASP A 105 -14.89 2.12 10.97
CA ASP A 105 -15.99 1.18 11.19
C ASP A 105 -15.56 -0.29 11.08
N TYR A 106 -14.70 -0.64 10.11
CA TYR A 106 -14.10 -1.98 10.03
C TYR A 106 -13.15 -2.24 11.21
N TYR A 107 -12.27 -1.27 11.50
CA TYR A 107 -11.30 -1.39 12.58
C TYR A 107 -11.98 -1.64 13.93
N ASN A 108 -12.99 -0.84 14.28
CA ASN A 108 -13.70 -0.96 15.55
C ASN A 108 -14.49 -2.28 15.71
N ARG A 109 -14.68 -3.05 14.63
CA ARG A 109 -15.24 -4.41 14.66
C ARG A 109 -14.19 -5.49 14.88
N GLY A 110 -12.93 -5.12 15.09
CA GLY A 110 -11.81 -6.05 15.25
C GLY A 110 -11.18 -6.49 13.93
N GLN A 111 -11.50 -5.84 12.81
CA GLN A 111 -10.97 -6.20 11.49
C GLN A 111 -9.78 -5.31 11.13
N ASN A 112 -8.72 -5.90 10.59
CA ASN A 112 -7.64 -5.12 9.98
C ASN A 112 -8.11 -4.58 8.62
N VAL A 113 -7.54 -3.46 8.17
CA VAL A 113 -7.92 -2.86 6.90
C VAL A 113 -6.67 -2.61 6.06
N VAL A 114 -6.74 -2.88 4.76
CA VAL A 114 -5.80 -2.36 3.79
C VAL A 114 -6.58 -1.59 2.74
N TYR A 115 -6.14 -0.39 2.41
CA TYR A 115 -6.80 0.40 1.35
C TYR A 115 -5.82 0.85 0.30
N TYR A 116 -6.27 0.81 -0.94
CA TYR A 116 -5.50 1.25 -2.09
C TYR A 116 -5.50 2.79 -2.19
N CYS A 117 -4.41 3.35 -2.70
CA CYS A 117 -4.22 4.76 -2.97
C CYS A 117 -3.46 4.99 -4.28
N GLN A 118 -4.03 5.78 -5.18
CA GLN A 118 -3.31 6.26 -6.37
C GLN A 118 -2.34 7.39 -5.98
N LYS A 119 -1.15 7.02 -5.53
CA LYS A 119 -0.09 7.95 -5.06
C LYS A 119 0.32 8.97 -6.12
N ALA A 120 0.40 8.57 -7.39
CA ALA A 120 0.82 9.45 -8.50
C ALA A 120 -0.06 10.71 -8.72
N ARG A 121 -1.22 10.80 -8.07
CA ARG A 121 -2.12 11.98 -8.14
C ARG A 121 -1.94 12.95 -6.98
N ARG A 122 -0.90 12.78 -6.16
CA ARG A 122 -0.67 13.56 -4.95
C ARG A 122 0.67 14.27 -5.03
N THR A 123 0.73 15.50 -4.53
CA THR A 123 1.99 16.17 -4.19
C THR A 123 2.67 15.45 -3.03
N TRP A 124 3.94 15.77 -2.77
CA TRP A 124 4.65 15.22 -1.61
C TRP A 124 3.96 15.53 -0.29
N GLU A 125 3.51 16.77 -0.10
CA GLU A 125 2.78 17.19 1.09
C GLU A 125 1.44 16.45 1.24
N GLN A 126 0.68 16.30 0.15
CA GLN A 126 -0.56 15.53 0.15
C GLN A 126 -0.31 14.06 0.47
N TRP A 127 0.78 13.49 -0.06
CA TRP A 127 1.18 12.12 0.24
C TRP A 127 1.57 11.97 1.70
N ASP A 128 2.34 12.90 2.24
CA ASP A 128 2.75 12.85 3.64
C ASP A 128 1.57 12.91 4.60
N LYS A 129 0.62 13.84 4.35
CA LYS A 129 -0.67 13.87 5.05
C LYS A 129 -1.43 12.54 4.89
N THR A 130 -1.47 11.97 3.69
CA THR A 130 -2.18 10.70 3.43
C THR A 130 -1.59 9.53 4.25
N LYS A 131 -0.26 9.46 4.40
CA LYS A 131 0.37 8.40 5.22
C LYS A 131 -0.07 8.51 6.68
N ASN A 132 -0.16 9.73 7.17
CA ASN A 132 -0.37 10.01 8.59
C ASN A 132 -1.86 10.15 8.96
N GLU A 133 -2.77 10.31 8.00
CA GLU A 133 -4.20 10.58 8.23
C GLU A 133 -4.83 9.65 9.26
N MET A 134 -4.62 8.33 9.13
CA MET A 134 -5.25 7.36 10.03
C MET A 134 -4.71 7.39 11.47
N ILE A 135 -3.58 8.04 11.74
CA ILE A 135 -3.07 8.23 13.10
C ILE A 135 -4.03 9.11 13.92
N GLU A 136 -4.66 10.09 13.27
CA GLU A 136 -5.60 11.02 13.93
C GLU A 136 -6.87 10.30 14.37
N TYR A 137 -7.34 9.33 13.58
CA TYR A 137 -8.57 8.58 13.84
C TYR A 137 -8.33 7.36 14.73
N LEU A 138 -7.20 6.67 14.55
CA LEU A 138 -6.88 5.40 15.19
C LEU A 138 -5.44 5.46 15.72
N PRO A 139 -5.20 6.17 16.84
CA PRO A 139 -3.86 6.37 17.35
C PRO A 139 -3.17 5.06 17.70
N ASP A 140 -3.89 4.05 18.16
CA ASP A 140 -3.27 2.78 18.56
C ASP A 140 -2.99 1.84 17.37
N ALA A 141 -3.51 2.15 16.18
CA ALA A 141 -3.32 1.30 15.01
C ALA A 141 -1.85 1.25 14.55
N ARG A 142 -1.41 0.05 14.17
CA ARG A 142 -0.15 -0.17 13.45
C ARG A 142 -0.37 0.08 11.97
N LEU A 143 0.39 1.02 11.43
CA LEU A 143 0.31 1.40 10.03
C LEU A 143 1.54 0.90 9.26
N TYR A 144 1.31 0.32 8.09
CA TYR A 144 2.36 -0.15 7.19
C TYR A 144 1.98 0.20 5.76
N ILE A 145 2.92 0.63 4.92
CA ILE A 145 2.61 1.07 3.57
C ILE A 145 3.50 0.33 2.58
N LEU A 146 2.89 -0.30 1.58
CA LEU A 146 3.59 -0.85 0.41
C LEU A 146 3.31 0.03 -0.79
N THR A 147 4.36 0.48 -1.48
CA THR A 147 4.22 1.27 -2.71
C THR A 147 4.81 0.51 -3.88
N TYR A 148 3.98 0.32 -4.90
CA TYR A 148 4.35 -0.16 -6.22
C TYR A 148 4.81 1.01 -7.10
N HIS A 149 5.99 0.88 -7.72
CA HIS A 149 6.65 2.00 -8.42
C HIS A 149 6.60 1.92 -9.95
N LYS A 150 6.13 0.82 -10.53
CA LYS A 150 6.11 0.67 -11.99
C LYS A 150 4.87 1.33 -12.60
N GLY A 151 5.08 2.17 -13.60
CA GLY A 151 4.01 2.94 -14.23
C GLY A 151 3.52 4.05 -13.30
N THR A 152 2.20 4.13 -13.06
CA THR A 152 1.67 5.07 -12.07
C THR A 152 1.88 4.50 -10.66
N GLN A 153 2.49 5.26 -9.77
CA GLN A 153 2.69 4.84 -8.37
C GLN A 153 1.37 4.55 -7.66
N ARG A 154 1.33 3.40 -6.97
CA ARG A 154 0.17 2.86 -6.26
C ARG A 154 0.62 2.44 -4.87
N SER A 155 -0.10 2.86 -3.83
CA SER A 155 0.23 2.52 -2.46
C SER A 155 -0.92 1.75 -1.81
N TYR A 156 -0.56 0.79 -0.97
CA TYR A 156 -1.47 -0.01 -0.17
C TYR A 156 -1.16 0.31 1.29
N ILE A 157 -2.12 0.92 1.98
CA ILE A 157 -1.94 1.40 3.35
C ILE A 157 -2.69 0.44 4.27
N PHE A 158 -1.94 -0.27 5.10
CA PHE A 158 -2.43 -1.19 6.10
C PHE A 158 -2.68 -0.43 7.40
N VAL A 159 -3.83 -0.68 8.01
CA VAL A 159 -4.29 -0.20 9.30
C VAL A 159 -4.61 -1.45 10.12
N MET A 160 -3.75 -1.77 11.07
CA MET A 160 -3.76 -3.06 11.76
C MET A 160 -3.89 -2.87 13.26
N HIS A 161 -4.57 -3.80 13.90
CA HIS A 161 -4.57 -3.89 15.35
C HIS A 161 -3.15 -4.18 15.89
N PRO A 162 -2.75 -3.62 17.05
CA PRO A 162 -1.43 -3.85 17.64
C PRO A 162 -1.01 -5.31 17.74
N GLU A 163 -1.93 -6.17 18.16
CA GLU A 163 -1.76 -7.61 18.35
C GLU A 163 -1.48 -8.35 17.04
N ASP A 164 -2.06 -7.87 15.93
CA ASP A 164 -1.91 -8.43 14.60
C ASP A 164 -0.70 -7.88 13.85
N GLY A 165 -0.24 -6.68 14.22
CA GLY A 165 0.80 -5.96 13.51
C GLY A 165 2.07 -6.79 13.29
N ARG A 166 2.51 -7.56 14.30
CA ARG A 166 3.70 -8.42 14.16
C ARG A 166 3.51 -9.49 13.08
N ARG A 167 2.35 -10.12 13.03
CA ARG A 167 2.03 -11.21 12.09
C ARG A 167 2.00 -10.68 10.66
N TYR A 168 1.25 -9.61 10.41
CA TYR A 168 1.14 -9.04 9.07
C TYR A 168 2.46 -8.42 8.59
N ILE A 169 3.19 -7.69 9.44
CA ILE A 169 4.51 -7.16 9.07
C ILE A 169 5.44 -8.31 8.65
N ALA A 170 5.45 -9.43 9.36
CA ALA A 170 6.26 -10.58 8.96
C ALA A 170 5.84 -11.16 7.59
N ILE A 171 4.54 -11.20 7.28
CA ILE A 171 4.03 -11.62 5.96
C ILE A 171 4.48 -10.64 4.86
N LEU A 172 4.33 -9.34 5.09
CA LEU A 172 4.69 -8.28 4.13
C LEU A 172 6.21 -8.25 3.90
N GLN A 173 7.00 -8.49 4.94
CA GLN A 173 8.44 -8.66 4.83
C GLN A 173 8.79 -9.89 4.00
N LYS A 174 8.18 -11.05 4.26
CA LYS A 174 8.37 -12.25 3.42
C LYS A 174 8.05 -11.98 1.95
N PHE A 175 6.99 -11.23 1.67
CA PHE A 175 6.66 -10.77 0.32
C PHE A 175 7.78 -9.91 -0.28
N LEU A 176 8.33 -8.96 0.47
CA LEU A 176 9.49 -8.16 0.06
C LEU A 176 10.82 -8.95 0.02
N TYR A 177 10.88 -10.18 0.50
CA TYR A 177 12.04 -11.07 0.29
C TYR A 177 11.98 -11.83 -1.05
N THR A 178 10.92 -11.66 -1.82
CA THR A 178 10.78 -12.26 -3.16
C THR A 178 11.23 -11.29 -4.26
N ALA A 179 11.10 -11.69 -5.53
CA ALA A 179 11.35 -10.84 -6.68
C ALA A 179 10.47 -9.56 -6.71
N TRP A 180 9.35 -9.54 -5.97
CA TRP A 180 8.44 -8.40 -5.86
C TRP A 180 9.09 -7.14 -5.27
N SER A 181 10.17 -7.27 -4.49
CA SER A 181 10.97 -6.14 -3.98
C SER A 181 11.58 -5.24 -5.05
N ARG A 182 11.69 -5.73 -6.29
CA ARG A 182 12.17 -4.93 -7.42
C ARG A 182 11.20 -3.83 -7.83
N VAL A 183 9.92 -3.97 -7.47
CA VAL A 183 8.84 -3.07 -7.89
C VAL A 183 8.03 -2.52 -6.71
N PHE A 184 8.15 -3.14 -5.53
CA PHE A 184 7.56 -2.66 -4.29
C PHE A 184 8.62 -2.14 -3.31
N THR A 185 8.30 -1.06 -2.61
CA THR A 185 9.03 -0.65 -1.40
C THR A 185 8.09 -0.45 -0.24
N GLU A 186 8.62 -0.61 0.96
CA GLU A 186 7.97 -0.17 2.18
C GLU A 186 8.08 1.36 2.34
N GLU A 187 7.01 1.97 2.84
CA GLU A 187 6.99 3.31 3.42
C GLU A 187 6.35 3.23 4.81
N SER A 188 6.74 4.12 5.72
CA SER A 188 6.15 4.19 7.06
C SER A 188 5.62 5.60 7.32
N PRO A 189 4.47 5.74 8.01
CA PRO A 189 4.06 7.02 8.55
C PRO A 189 4.95 7.42 9.74
N GLU A 190 4.95 8.70 10.07
CA GLU A 190 5.87 9.29 11.05
C GLU A 190 5.77 8.64 12.44
N LYS A 191 4.56 8.23 12.85
CA LYS A 191 4.35 7.55 14.14
C LYS A 191 4.95 6.14 14.21
N ASN A 192 5.12 5.48 13.07
CA ASN A 192 5.80 4.19 12.97
C ASN A 192 7.24 4.30 12.47
N SER A 193 7.68 5.51 12.08
CA SER A 193 9.10 5.82 12.13
C SER A 193 9.48 5.61 13.59
N PRO A 194 10.33 4.62 13.88
CA PRO A 194 10.87 4.56 15.22
C PRO A 194 11.52 5.91 15.43
N SER A 195 11.39 6.45 16.63
CA SER A 195 12.38 7.36 17.18
C SER A 195 13.70 6.58 17.32
N SER A 196 14.20 6.02 16.22
CA SER A 196 15.45 5.32 16.20
C SER A 196 16.48 6.41 16.32
N ARG A 197 17.07 6.50 17.51
CA ARG A 197 18.40 7.08 17.62
C ARG A 197 19.24 6.41 16.54
N SER A 198 19.93 7.21 15.76
CA SER A 198 20.97 6.70 14.87
C SER A 198 21.96 5.93 15.74
N VAL A 199 22.17 4.66 15.45
CA VAL A 199 23.10 3.81 16.19
C VAL A 199 24.20 3.38 15.26
N GLY A 200 25.41 3.87 15.52
CA GLY A 200 26.57 3.65 14.68
C GLY A 200 26.95 4.87 13.82
N GLY A 201 27.96 4.67 12.97
CA GLY A 201 28.50 5.70 12.10
C GLY A 201 27.60 6.05 10.91
N LYS A 202 27.76 7.26 10.39
CA LYS A 202 27.19 7.72 9.11
C LYS A 202 28.13 7.31 7.99
N LEU A 203 27.62 6.66 6.94
CA LEU A 203 28.36 6.42 5.71
C LEU A 203 27.89 7.42 4.66
N GLU A 204 28.81 8.17 4.07
CA GLU A 204 28.54 9.07 2.95
C GLU A 204 29.23 8.53 1.71
N LEU A 205 28.45 8.39 0.63
CA LEU A 205 28.93 7.97 -0.67
C LEU A 205 28.65 9.10 -1.65
N GLU A 206 29.71 9.66 -2.25
CA GLU A 206 29.59 10.59 -3.36
C GLU A 206 29.52 9.79 -4.66
N MET A 207 28.46 10.02 -5.44
CA MET A 207 28.27 9.42 -6.75
C MET A 207 28.97 10.28 -7.81
N ASP A 208 29.31 9.70 -8.98
CA ASP A 208 29.93 10.44 -10.10
C ASP A 208 29.10 11.66 -10.57
N SER A 209 27.81 11.68 -10.26
CA SER A 209 26.90 12.81 -10.52
C SER A 209 27.04 13.98 -9.54
N GLY A 210 27.86 13.86 -8.50
CA GLY A 210 27.96 14.81 -7.38
C GLY A 210 26.84 14.67 -6.33
N VAL A 211 25.96 13.68 -6.47
CA VAL A 211 24.92 13.39 -5.46
C VAL A 211 25.55 12.63 -4.30
N ILE A 212 25.25 13.07 -3.07
CA ILE A 212 25.72 12.44 -1.84
C ILE A 212 24.60 11.56 -1.28
N ALA A 213 24.85 10.26 -1.21
CA ALA A 213 24.02 9.31 -0.49
C ALA A 213 24.51 9.18 0.96
N THR A 214 23.69 9.62 1.91
CA THR A 214 23.90 9.44 3.35
C THR A 214 23.17 8.19 3.83
N ILE A 215 23.91 7.24 4.40
CA ILE A 215 23.40 5.98 4.93
C ILE A 215 23.60 5.98 6.45
N THR A 216 22.54 5.70 7.20
CA THR A 216 22.57 5.73 8.68
C THR A 216 21.87 4.50 9.25
N ALA A 217 22.62 3.70 10.00
CA ALA A 217 22.09 2.55 10.72
C ALA A 217 21.25 2.99 11.94
N GLN A 218 20.24 2.19 12.25
CA GLN A 218 19.25 2.43 13.28
C GLN A 218 19.26 1.27 14.27
N GLU A 219 18.90 1.56 15.53
CA GLU A 219 18.92 0.60 16.66
C GLU A 219 18.07 -0.65 16.40
N ASP A 220 17.06 -0.53 15.55
CA ASP A 220 16.10 -1.58 15.21
C ASP A 220 16.50 -2.42 13.97
N GLY A 221 17.77 -2.33 13.55
CA GLY A 221 18.32 -3.13 12.46
C GLY A 221 17.99 -2.62 11.06
N TRP A 222 17.49 -1.39 10.96
CA TRP A 222 17.24 -0.70 9.70
C TRP A 222 18.38 0.24 9.32
N VAL A 223 18.45 0.57 8.04
CA VAL A 223 19.32 1.62 7.48
C VAL A 223 18.44 2.61 6.74
N THR A 224 18.67 3.88 7.02
CA THR A 224 18.04 5.01 6.33
C THR A 224 19.03 5.59 5.33
N ILE A 225 18.61 5.74 4.08
CA ILE A 225 19.38 6.28 2.96
C ILE A 225 18.74 7.59 2.52
N LYS A 226 19.48 8.69 2.54
CA LYS A 226 19.05 10.03 2.09
C LYS A 226 19.96 10.47 0.95
N PHE A 227 19.40 11.14 -0.06
CA PHE A 227 20.17 11.67 -1.19
C PHE A 227 20.15 13.21 -1.15
N SER A 228 21.29 13.84 -1.43
CA SER A 228 21.45 15.31 -1.34
C SER A 228 20.61 16.08 -2.36
N ASP A 229 20.30 15.47 -3.51
CA ASP A 229 19.44 16.02 -4.57
C ASP A 229 17.94 15.86 -4.28
N GLN A 230 17.59 15.08 -3.26
CA GLN A 230 16.21 14.83 -2.84
C GLN A 230 16.03 15.12 -1.33
N PRO A 231 16.27 16.37 -0.91
CA PRO A 231 16.14 16.77 0.49
C PRO A 231 14.69 16.54 0.96
N GLY A 232 14.54 15.63 1.93
CA GLY A 232 13.24 15.18 2.45
C GLY A 232 12.85 13.75 2.05
N ARG A 233 13.52 13.15 1.05
CA ARG A 233 13.34 11.74 0.73
C ARG A 233 14.32 10.89 1.52
N SER A 234 13.80 9.90 2.23
CA SER A 234 14.60 8.84 2.82
C SER A 234 14.07 7.48 2.41
N THR A 235 14.94 6.64 1.89
CA THR A 235 14.65 5.22 1.69
C THR A 235 15.07 4.47 2.94
N ARG A 236 14.23 3.57 3.42
CA ARG A 236 14.55 2.72 4.57
C ARG A 236 14.60 1.27 4.11
N THR A 237 15.66 0.56 4.46
CA THR A 237 15.80 -0.87 4.17
C THR A 237 16.43 -1.57 5.37
N ARG A 238 16.24 -2.87 5.55
CA ARG A 238 16.96 -3.58 6.61
C ARG A 238 18.44 -3.70 6.28
N ILE A 239 19.28 -3.72 7.31
CA ILE A 239 20.74 -3.81 7.14
C ILE A 239 21.17 -5.12 6.47
N ASP A 240 20.49 -6.23 6.72
CA ASP A 240 20.75 -7.51 6.07
C ASP A 240 20.46 -7.46 4.56
N HIS A 241 19.35 -6.84 4.16
CA HIS A 241 19.03 -6.64 2.75
C HIS A 241 19.98 -5.65 2.06
N PHE A 242 20.32 -4.55 2.74
CA PHE A 242 21.32 -3.62 2.24
C PHE A 242 22.65 -4.33 1.95
N LEU A 243 23.11 -5.17 2.87
CA LEU A 243 24.38 -5.90 2.76
C LEU A 243 24.30 -7.12 1.83
N SER A 244 23.15 -7.77 1.67
CA SER A 244 23.02 -8.95 0.79
C SER A 244 23.25 -8.61 -0.68
N ASN A 245 23.05 -7.35 -1.08
CA ASN A 245 23.38 -6.88 -2.43
C ASN A 245 24.89 -6.75 -2.68
N TYR A 246 25.73 -6.87 -1.64
CA TYR A 246 27.19 -6.73 -1.72
C TYR A 246 27.97 -7.94 -1.19
N ARG A 247 27.28 -8.94 -0.62
CA ARG A 247 27.84 -10.27 -0.36
C ARG A 247 27.67 -11.15 -1.60
N ARG A 248 28.50 -10.91 -2.61
CA ARG A 248 28.80 -11.89 -3.66
C ARG A 248 30.28 -12.21 -3.62
#